data_AF-A0A662I3P7-F1
#
_entry.id   AF-A0A662I3P7-F1
#
_cell.length_a   1.000
_cell.length_b   1.000
_cell.length_c   1.000
_cell.angle_alpha   90.00
_cell.angle_beta   90.00
_cell.angle_gamma   90.00
#
_symmetry.space_group_name_H-M   'P 1'
#
loop_
_entity.id
_entity.type
_entity.pdbx_description
1 polymer ?
#
loop_
_entity_poly.entity_id
_entity_poly.type
_entity_poly.pdbx_seq_one_letter_code
_entity_poly.pdbx_strand_id
1 'polypeptide(L)' 'MLIGLDCILSFFIEKYVKEELMPATAELIEEGVFGEALPSPPCDTPTNWTTIVTGAWTGTHGMTSFYAHIPVSL' A
#
# COMPACT_ATOMS: atom_id res chain seq x y z
N MET A 1 -0.38 15.91 1.22
CA MET A 1 -0.57 14.99 2.36
C MET A 1 -0.69 13.58 1.79
N LEU A 2 -0.08 12.58 2.44
CA LEU A 2 -0.22 11.16 2.07
C LEU A 2 -0.91 10.44 3.23
N ILE A 3 -1.99 9.72 2.93
CA ILE A 3 -2.70 8.84 3.87
C ILE A 3 -2.63 7.44 3.27
N GLY A 4 -2.23 6.45 4.05
CA GLY A 4 -2.33 5.06 3.64
C GLY A 4 -3.28 4.29 4.55
N LEU A 5 -4.05 3.40 3.93
CA LEU A 5 -4.95 2.48 4.61
C LEU A 5 -4.34 1.09 4.47
N ASP A 6 -3.91 0.50 5.58
CA ASP A 6 -3.25 -0.81 5.54
C ASP A 6 -4.25 -1.90 5.14
N CYS A 7 -3.81 -2.81 4.26
CA CYS A 7 -4.61 -3.93 3.73
C CYS A 7 -5.91 -3.52 3.02
N ILE A 8 -6.02 -2.28 2.52
CA ILE A 8 -7.18 -1.87 1.72
C ILE A 8 -7.06 -2.40 0.29
N LEU A 9 -8.15 -2.94 -0.24
CA LEU A 9 -8.30 -3.28 -1.65
C LEU A 9 -9.23 -2.26 -2.32
N SER A 10 -8.95 -1.91 -3.58
CA SER A 10 -9.77 -1.01 -4.42
C SER A 10 -11.26 -1.39 -4.36
N PHE A 11 -11.56 -2.69 -4.43
CA PHE A 11 -12.90 -3.25 -4.31
C PHE A 11 -13.68 -2.78 -3.06
N PHE A 12 -13.02 -2.66 -1.90
CA PHE A 12 -13.71 -2.20 -0.68
C PHE A 12 -14.06 -0.72 -0.77
N ILE A 13 -13.17 0.11 -1.33
CA ILE A 13 -13.43 1.52 -1.55
C ILE A 13 -14.63 1.70 -2.50
N GLU A 14 -14.62 1.03 -3.64
CA GLU A 14 -15.72 1.09 -4.62
C GLU A 14 -17.05 0.64 -4.01
N LYS A 15 -17.04 -0.47 -3.26
CA LYS A 15 -18.22 -0.99 -2.57
C LYS A 15 -18.82 0.05 -1.62
N TYR A 16 -18.00 0.61 -0.72
CA TYR A 16 -18.49 1.52 0.32
C TYR A 16 -18.83 2.91 -0.20
N VAL A 17 -18.21 3.35 -1.29
CA VAL A 17 -18.64 4.56 -2.02
C VAL A 17 -20.01 4.32 -2.64
N LYS A 18 -20.24 3.18 -3.29
CA LYS A 18 -21.53 2.83 -3.88
C LYS A 18 -22.65 2.67 -2.84
N GLU A 19 -22.32 2.20 -1.63
CA GLU A 19 -23.26 2.10 -0.51
C GLU A 19 -23.49 3.45 0.20
N GLU A 20 -22.94 4.56 -0.32
CA GLU A 20 -23.04 5.92 0.25
C GLU A 20 -22.45 6.04 1.67
N LEU A 21 -21.53 5.15 2.04
CA LEU A 21 -20.90 5.10 3.37
C LEU A 21 -19.60 5.90 3.46
N MET A 22 -19.02 6.31 2.32
CA MET A 22 -17.75 7.06 2.25
C MET A 22 -17.88 8.34 1.40
N PRO A 23 -18.72 9.31 1.79
CA PRO A 23 -19.01 10.50 0.96
C PRO A 23 -17.78 11.36 0.66
N ALA A 24 -16.88 11.55 1.63
CA ALA A 24 -15.64 12.30 1.41
C ALA A 24 -14.69 11.59 0.43
N THR A 25 -14.67 10.26 0.42
CA THR A 25 -13.86 9.49 -0.55
C THR A 25 -14.51 9.51 -1.93
N ALA A 26 -15.84 9.51 -2.01
CA ALA A 26 -16.55 9.67 -3.27
C ALA A 26 -16.20 11.00 -3.96
N GLU A 27 -16.21 12.11 -3.22
CA GLU A 27 -15.80 13.44 -3.71
C GLU A 27 -14.35 13.44 -4.22
N LEU A 28 -13.41 12.82 -3.46
CA LEU A 28 -12.01 12.69 -3.89
C LEU A 28 -11.85 11.88 -5.19
N ILE A 29 -12.70 10.88 -5.42
CA ILE A 29 -12.69 10.08 -6.65
C ILE A 29 -13.28 10.89 -7.81
N GLU A 30 -14.38 11.60 -7.60
CA GLU A 30 -15.06 12.41 -8.63
C GLU A 30 -14.20 13.59 -9.08
N GLU A 31 -13.57 14.31 -8.15
CA GLU A 31 -12.76 15.49 -8.44
C GLU A 31 -11.28 15.16 -8.75
N GLY A 32 -10.89 13.89 -8.58
CA GLY A 32 -9.50 13.44 -8.61
C GLY A 32 -9.22 12.33 -9.61
N VAL A 33 -8.25 11.48 -9.26
CA VAL A 33 -7.85 10.30 -10.04
C VAL A 33 -7.84 9.09 -9.12
N PHE A 34 -8.54 8.03 -9.55
CA PHE A 34 -8.58 6.75 -8.87
C PHE A 34 -8.05 5.66 -9.80
N GLY A 35 -7.23 4.76 -9.26
CA GLY A 35 -6.64 3.68 -10.04
C GLY A 35 -5.93 2.65 -9.16
N GLU A 36 -5.61 1.52 -9.77
CA GLU A 36 -4.94 0.40 -9.10
C GLU A 36 -3.42 0.46 -9.29
N ALA A 37 -2.70 -0.02 -8.28
CA ALA A 37 -1.25 -0.15 -8.31
C ALA A 37 -0.85 -1.56 -7.90
N LEU A 38 0.25 -2.06 -8.47
CA LEU A 38 0.84 -3.32 -8.04
C LEU A 38 1.66 -3.11 -6.77
N PRO A 39 1.50 -3.96 -5.74
CA PRO A 39 2.33 -3.91 -4.55
C PRO A 39 3.76 -4.35 -4.87
N SER A 40 4.69 -3.95 -4.02
CA SER A 40 6.05 -4.49 -4.01
C SER A 40 6.04 -5.89 -3.37
N PRO A 41 6.64 -6.92 -3.98
CA PRO A 41 6.73 -8.24 -3.37
C PRO A 41 7.88 -8.32 -2.33
N PRO A 42 7.68 -9.03 -1.19
CA PRO A 42 6.43 -9.65 -0.75
C PRO A 42 5.39 -8.61 -0.31
N CYS A 43 4.11 -8.94 -0.47
CA CYS A 43 2.98 -8.06 -0.17
C CYS A 43 2.72 -7.92 1.34
N ASP A 44 3.75 -7.62 2.13
CA ASP A 44 3.65 -7.36 3.56
C ASP A 44 3.84 -5.87 3.88
N THR A 45 3.37 -5.49 5.07
CA THR A 45 3.39 -4.12 5.60
C THR A 45 4.77 -3.45 5.50
N PRO A 46 5.87 -4.00 6.04
CA PRO A 46 7.15 -3.30 6.09
C PRO A 46 7.76 -3.11 4.69
N THR A 47 7.58 -4.08 3.79
CA THR A 47 8.07 -3.97 2.43
C THR A 47 7.36 -2.83 1.70
N ASN A 48 6.02 -2.85 1.69
CA ASN A 48 5.23 -1.90 0.90
C ASN A 48 5.25 -0.48 1.47
N TRP A 49 5.19 -0.30 2.79
CA TRP A 49 5.32 1.02 3.38
C TRP A 49 6.70 1.63 3.11
N THR A 50 7.77 0.83 3.15
CA THR A 50 9.11 1.33 2.80
C THR A 50 9.19 1.68 1.32
N THR A 51 8.61 0.87 0.43
CA THR A 51 8.51 1.18 -1.00
C THR A 51 7.80 2.52 -1.24
N ILE A 52 6.66 2.75 -0.59
CA ILE A 52 5.89 4.00 -0.72
C ILE A 52 6.70 5.21 -0.26
N VAL A 53 7.35 5.14 0.90
CA VAL A 53 8.07 6.28 1.49
C VAL A 53 9.37 6.58 0.76
N THR A 54 10.05 5.56 0.24
CA THR A 54 11.34 5.72 -0.46
C THR A 54 11.21 5.93 -1.97
N GLY A 55 10.08 5.55 -2.56
CA GLY A 55 9.89 5.54 -4.01
C GLY A 55 10.79 4.53 -4.74
N ALA A 56 11.35 3.55 -4.02
CA ALA A 56 12.29 2.57 -4.56
C ALA A 56 11.80 1.14 -4.34
N TRP A 57 12.30 0.19 -5.14
CA TRP A 57 11.95 -1.23 -5.00
C TRP A 57 12.70 -1.89 -3.84
N THR A 58 12.19 -3.05 -3.40
CA THR A 58 12.73 -3.84 -2.28
C THR A 58 14.23 -4.10 -2.39
N GLY A 59 14.73 -4.39 -3.60
CA GLY A 59 16.16 -4.59 -3.83
C GLY A 59 17.04 -3.35 -3.62
N THR A 60 16.45 -2.15 -3.62
CA THR A 60 17.16 -0.87 -3.38
C THR A 60 17.12 -0.47 -1.92
N HIS A 61 15.93 -0.50 -1.27
CA HIS A 61 15.79 -0.07 0.13
C HIS A 61 16.06 -1.19 1.16
N GLY A 62 16.16 -2.45 0.74
CA GLY A 62 16.57 -3.58 1.59
C GLY A 62 15.52 -4.12 2.56
N MET A 63 14.46 -3.37 2.86
CA MET A 63 13.33 -3.84 3.68
C MET A 63 12.47 -4.88 2.97
N THR A 64 12.71 -6.17 3.25
CA THR A 64 12.08 -7.32 2.58
C THR A 64 11.00 -8.04 3.41
N SER A 65 10.96 -7.84 4.73
CA SER A 65 9.90 -8.32 5.62
C SER A 65 10.07 -7.75 7.04
N PHE A 66 9.28 -8.23 8.00
CA PHE A 66 9.45 -7.96 9.45
C PHE A 66 10.67 -8.64 10.05
N TYR A 67 11.17 -9.70 9.39
CA TYR A 67 12.26 -10.51 9.88
C TYR A 67 13.24 -10.85 8.74
N ALA A 68 14.53 -10.87 9.07
CA ALA A 68 15.57 -11.37 8.20
C ALA A 68 16.35 -12.47 8.92
N HIS A 69 16.50 -13.63 8.28
CA HIS A 69 17.42 -14.66 8.76
C HIS A 69 18.83 -14.29 8.31
N ILE A 70 19.70 -14.00 9.28
CA ILE A 70 21.12 -13.77 9.03
C ILE A 70 21.86 -15.05 9.45
N PRO A 71 22.32 -15.88 8.50
CA PRO A 71 23.07 -17.08 8.84
C PRO A 71 24.40 -16.68 9.48
N VAL A 72 24.71 -17.30 10.61
CA VAL A 72 26.06 -17.23 11.19
C VAL A 72 26.94 -18.29 10.51
N SER A 73 28.10 -17.87 10.02
CA SER A 73 29.14 -18.79 9.55
C SER A 73 29.76 -19.50 10.75
N LEU A 74 29.74 -20.83 10.75
CA LEU A 74 30.58 -21.66 11.61
C LEU A 74 32.07 -21.45 11.29
#